data_AF-A0A7S0MUG4-F1
#
_entry.id   AF-A0A7S0MUG4-F1
#
_cell.length_a   1.000
_cell.length_b   1.000
_cell.length_c   1.000
_cell.angle_alpha   90.00
_cell.angle_beta   90.00
_cell.angle_gamma   90.00
#
_symmetry.space_group_name_H-M   'P 1'
#
loop_
_entity.id
_entity.type
_entity.pdbx_description
1 polymer ?
#
loop_
_entity_poly.entity_id
_entity_poly.type
_entity_poly.pdbx_seq_one_letter_code
_entity_poly.pdbx_strand_id
1 'polypeptide(L)'
;PREVDVEQLRRMIGTLREDTVVQPFSSMDFYSFGKTLGQGAYGKVKLGSHLLTGEKVAVKTFEKSKLTEAHARKRVSREIRILKALSHPNIIKLYEVVDVPLRKYLIMQYSSGGDLCRYVRENRRLSEQESCRLFCQIVEGLLYCHLSGVVHRDVKLDNLLIDEDRNVKIVDFGFSVSFKEGQKLRKACGSPSYAAPEIVARRPYSPTGVDVWSLGVVLYMMLTGEPPFEGRDMNGRIARGDYAFPADVDVSDDAKDF
;
A
#
# COMPACT_ATOMS: atom_id res chain seq x y z
N PRO A 1 -15.51 21.15 17.84
CA PRO A 1 -16.56 20.10 17.77
C PRO A 1 -17.79 20.63 17.02
N ARG A 2 -17.97 20.25 15.75
CA ARG A 2 -19.24 20.55 15.07
C ARG A 2 -20.29 19.62 15.67
N GLU A 3 -21.36 20.21 16.22
CA GLU A 3 -22.50 19.46 16.74
C GLU A 3 -22.99 18.48 15.69
N VAL A 4 -23.11 17.21 16.08
CA VAL A 4 -23.79 16.20 15.27
C VAL A 4 -25.23 16.67 15.15
N ASP A 5 -25.69 16.94 13.93
CA ASP A 5 -27.08 17.32 13.67
C ASP A 5 -27.99 16.11 13.90
N VAL A 6 -28.39 15.93 15.16
CA VAL A 6 -29.31 14.88 15.62
C VAL A 6 -30.62 14.96 14.86
N GLU A 7 -31.00 16.13 14.35
CA GLU A 7 -32.23 16.33 13.60
C GLU A 7 -32.12 15.79 12.17
N GLN A 8 -30.94 15.90 11.55
CA GLN A 8 -30.65 15.23 10.28
C GLN A 8 -30.66 13.70 10.41
N LEU A 9 -30.08 13.16 11.49
CA LEU A 9 -30.15 11.72 11.83
C LEU A 9 -31.59 11.27 12.09
N ARG A 10 -32.37 12.06 12.85
CA ARG A 10 -33.80 11.79 13.08
C ARG A 10 -34.62 11.85 11.82
N ARG A 11 -34.29 12.71 10.85
CA ARG A 11 -34.96 12.71 9.54
C ARG A 11 -34.62 11.48 8.71
N MET A 12 -33.35 11.05 8.70
CA MET A 12 -32.95 9.80 8.03
C MET A 12 -33.66 8.56 8.61
N ILE A 13 -33.83 8.53 9.94
CA ILE A 13 -34.53 7.45 10.66
C ILE A 13 -36.06 7.58 10.49
N GLY A 14 -36.59 8.80 10.59
CA GLY A 14 -38.04 9.08 10.59
C GLY A 14 -38.73 8.95 9.24
N THR A 15 -37.98 8.91 8.13
CA THR A 15 -38.53 8.59 6.79
C THR A 15 -38.82 7.10 6.57
N LEU A 16 -38.47 6.22 7.51
CA LEU A 16 -38.81 4.80 7.48
C LEU A 16 -40.29 4.61 7.88
N ARG A 17 -41.20 4.79 6.91
CA ARG A 17 -42.59 4.36 7.04
C ARG A 17 -42.68 2.83 7.12
N GLU A 18 -43.60 2.34 7.96
CA GLU A 18 -43.79 0.95 8.39
C GLU A 18 -44.05 -0.10 7.28
N ASP A 19 -44.19 0.28 6.01
CA ASP A 19 -44.47 -0.66 4.90
C ASP A 19 -43.36 -0.77 3.85
N THR A 20 -42.17 -0.25 4.13
CA THR A 20 -41.02 -0.43 3.23
C THR A 20 -40.20 -1.62 3.72
N VAL A 21 -39.94 -2.61 2.88
CA VAL A 21 -38.89 -3.62 3.15
C VAL A 21 -37.58 -2.85 3.27
N VAL A 22 -37.23 -2.45 4.51
CA VAL A 22 -36.00 -1.74 4.81
C VAL A 22 -34.89 -2.75 4.51
N GLN A 23 -34.19 -2.56 3.40
CA GLN A 23 -32.94 -3.30 3.19
C GLN A 23 -32.08 -3.06 4.43
N PRO A 24 -31.52 -4.11 5.04
CA PRO A 24 -30.73 -3.93 6.25
C PRO A 24 -29.65 -2.89 5.99
N PHE A 25 -29.62 -1.84 6.81
CA PHE A 25 -28.61 -0.78 6.73
C PHE A 25 -27.24 -1.42 6.65
N SER A 26 -26.48 -1.06 5.63
CA SER A 26 -25.07 -1.42 5.56
C SER A 26 -24.30 -0.34 6.30
N SER A 27 -23.23 -0.70 7.01
CA SER A 27 -22.32 0.32 7.55
C SER A 27 -21.75 1.24 6.46
N MET A 28 -21.77 0.82 5.19
CA MET A 28 -21.45 1.67 4.04
C MET A 28 -22.33 2.93 3.93
N ASP A 29 -23.56 2.90 4.43
CA ASP A 29 -24.50 4.03 4.39
C ASP A 29 -24.00 5.22 5.25
N PHE A 30 -23.06 4.99 6.17
CA PHE A 30 -22.39 6.02 6.96
C PHE A 30 -21.17 6.64 6.28
N TYR A 31 -20.92 6.36 5.01
CA TYR A 31 -19.78 6.93 4.28
C TYR A 31 -20.21 7.59 2.98
N SER A 32 -19.70 8.79 2.72
CA SER A 32 -19.78 9.42 1.40
C SER A 32 -18.53 9.12 0.57
N PHE A 33 -18.67 9.06 -0.75
CA PHE A 33 -17.56 8.88 -1.68
C PHE A 33 -17.21 10.20 -2.36
N GLY A 34 -15.92 10.52 -2.39
CA GLY A 34 -15.34 11.64 -3.10
C GLY A 34 -14.54 11.21 -4.33
N LYS A 35 -13.47 11.97 -4.61
CA LYS A 35 -12.58 11.76 -5.76
C LYS A 35 -11.87 10.39 -5.72
N THR A 36 -11.54 9.86 -6.89
CA THR A 36 -10.67 8.68 -7.01
C THR A 36 -9.25 9.06 -6.57
N LEU A 37 -8.66 8.25 -5.69
CA LEU A 37 -7.27 8.39 -5.23
C LEU A 37 -6.33 7.52 -6.06
N GLY A 38 -6.80 6.35 -6.51
CA GLY A 38 -6.01 5.44 -7.33
C GLY A 38 -6.86 4.32 -7.92
N GLN A 39 -6.27 3.60 -8.88
CA GLN A 39 -6.88 2.43 -9.52
C GLN A 39 -5.89 1.27 -9.50
N GLY A 40 -6.23 0.21 -8.77
CA GLY A 40 -5.46 -1.02 -8.72
C GLY A 40 -6.00 -2.07 -9.69
N ALA A 41 -5.31 -3.22 -9.75
CA ALA A 41 -5.65 -4.32 -10.66
C ALA A 41 -7.08 -4.89 -10.46
N TYR A 42 -7.65 -4.77 -9.26
CA TYR A 42 -8.95 -5.39 -8.91
C TYR A 42 -9.99 -4.40 -8.37
N GLY A 43 -9.70 -3.10 -8.43
CA GLY A 43 -10.54 -2.13 -7.75
C GLY A 43 -10.11 -0.68 -7.89
N LYS A 44 -10.99 0.21 -7.45
CA LYS A 44 -10.71 1.65 -7.33
C LYS A 44 -10.59 2.00 -5.85
N VAL A 45 -9.66 2.89 -5.55
CA VAL A 45 -9.54 3.53 -4.24
C VAL A 45 -10.12 4.93 -4.38
N LYS A 46 -11.09 5.27 -3.53
CA LYS A 46 -11.69 6.60 -3.49
C LYS A 46 -11.46 7.24 -2.13
N LEU A 47 -11.35 8.55 -2.12
CA LEU A 47 -11.51 9.33 -0.90
C LEU A 47 -12.96 9.13 -0.43
N GLY A 48 -13.16 8.98 0.87
CA GLY A 48 -14.47 9.02 1.49
C GLY A 48 -14.45 9.84 2.77
N SER A 49 -15.64 10.06 3.33
CA SER A 49 -15.80 10.69 4.63
C SER A 49 -16.82 9.89 5.42
N HIS A 50 -16.48 9.53 6.65
CA HIS A 50 -17.45 8.98 7.58
C HIS A 50 -18.41 10.11 8.01
N LEU A 51 -19.72 9.92 7.80
CA LEU A 51 -20.73 10.95 7.91
C LEU A 51 -20.97 11.40 9.35
N LEU A 52 -20.76 10.51 10.33
CA LEU A 52 -20.98 10.83 11.74
C LEU A 52 -19.79 11.57 12.37
N THR A 53 -18.57 11.18 12.01
CA THR A 53 -17.34 11.73 12.62
C THR A 53 -16.70 12.83 11.77
N GLY A 54 -17.05 12.92 10.48
CA GLY A 54 -16.36 13.78 9.52
C GLY A 54 -14.95 13.30 9.16
N GLU A 55 -14.53 12.12 9.65
CA GLU A 55 -13.18 11.59 9.40
C GLU A 55 -13.02 11.21 7.93
N LYS A 56 -11.92 11.65 7.32
CA LYS A 56 -11.56 11.26 5.96
C LYS A 56 -10.98 9.86 5.94
N VAL A 57 -11.43 9.05 4.99
CA VAL A 57 -11.03 7.65 4.82
C VAL A 57 -10.64 7.35 3.38
N ALA A 58 -9.84 6.31 3.17
CA ALA A 58 -9.60 5.73 1.85
C ALA A 58 -10.46 4.46 1.71
N VAL A 59 -11.31 4.41 0.68
CA VAL A 59 -12.22 3.29 0.43
C VAL A 59 -11.75 2.50 -0.78
N LYS A 60 -11.15 1.32 -0.54
CA LYS A 60 -10.79 0.37 -1.61
C LYS A 60 -11.98 -0.52 -1.91
N THR A 61 -12.47 -0.45 -3.16
CA THR A 61 -13.66 -1.18 -3.60
C THR A 61 -13.28 -2.35 -4.50
N PHE A 62 -13.79 -3.54 -4.17
CA PHE A 62 -13.68 -4.74 -4.98
C PHE A 62 -15.06 -5.12 -5.52
N GLU A 63 -15.17 -5.33 -6.83
CA GLU A 63 -16.39 -5.85 -7.46
C GLU A 63 -16.38 -7.38 -7.42
N LYS A 64 -17.39 -8.00 -6.81
CA LYS A 64 -17.44 -9.47 -6.67
C LYS A 64 -17.53 -10.17 -8.03
N SER A 65 -18.16 -9.55 -9.01
CA SER A 65 -18.20 -10.01 -10.40
C SER A 65 -16.83 -10.08 -11.08
N LYS A 66 -15.83 -9.30 -10.62
CA LYS A 66 -14.43 -9.36 -11.08
C LYS A 66 -13.58 -10.35 -10.29
N LEU A 67 -14.12 -10.90 -9.19
CA LEU A 67 -13.48 -11.91 -8.35
C LEU A 67 -14.02 -13.31 -8.67
N THR A 68 -14.16 -13.63 -9.95
CA THR A 68 -14.66 -14.94 -10.44
C THR A 68 -13.65 -16.06 -10.20
N GLU A 69 -12.36 -15.76 -10.25
CA GLU A 69 -11.30 -16.73 -9.99
C GLU A 69 -11.10 -16.98 -8.49
N ALA A 70 -10.95 -18.24 -8.11
CA ALA A 70 -10.67 -18.63 -6.73
C ALA A 70 -9.38 -18.00 -6.19
N HIS A 71 -8.37 -17.81 -7.04
CA HIS A 71 -7.11 -17.16 -6.66
C HIS A 71 -7.29 -15.68 -6.35
N ALA A 72 -8.12 -14.96 -7.10
CA ALA A 72 -8.44 -13.55 -6.83
C ALA A 72 -9.18 -13.39 -5.50
N ARG A 73 -10.18 -14.24 -5.21
CA ARG A 73 -10.88 -14.25 -3.91
C ARG A 73 -9.93 -14.53 -2.74
N LYS A 74 -9.08 -15.56 -2.88
CA LYS A 74 -8.07 -15.90 -1.85
C LYS A 74 -7.10 -14.74 -1.60
N ARG A 75 -6.72 -14.00 -2.65
CA ARG A 75 -5.84 -12.83 -2.55
C ARG A 75 -6.48 -11.72 -1.72
N VAL A 76 -7.72 -11.34 -2.02
CA VAL A 76 -8.45 -10.30 -1.26
C VAL A 76 -8.67 -10.72 0.20
N SER A 77 -9.10 -11.96 0.44
CA SER A 77 -9.27 -12.46 1.82
C SER A 77 -7.96 -12.48 2.61
N ARG A 78 -6.84 -12.79 1.96
CA ARG A 78 -5.52 -12.76 2.59
C ARG A 78 -5.07 -11.34 2.90
N GLU A 79 -5.26 -10.40 1.97
CA GLU A 79 -4.97 -8.98 2.18
C GLU A 79 -5.72 -8.45 3.41
N ILE A 80 -7.03 -8.72 3.51
CA ILE A 80 -7.84 -8.35 4.68
C ILE A 80 -7.28 -8.97 5.96
N ARG A 81 -6.96 -10.27 5.94
CA ARG A 81 -6.43 -10.96 7.13
C ARG A 81 -5.11 -10.37 7.60
N ILE A 82 -4.21 -10.05 6.66
CA ILE A 82 -2.91 -9.44 6.96
C ILE A 82 -3.12 -8.04 7.53
N LEU A 83 -3.90 -7.19 6.85
CA LEU A 83 -4.16 -5.82 7.31
C LEU A 83 -4.85 -5.77 8.68
N LYS A 84 -5.72 -6.74 9.01
CA LYS A 84 -6.33 -6.84 10.35
C LYS A 84 -5.32 -7.23 11.45
N ALA A 85 -4.24 -7.93 11.09
CA ALA A 85 -3.25 -8.43 12.04
C ALA A 85 -2.09 -7.45 12.28
N LEU A 86 -1.89 -6.48 11.39
CA LEU A 86 -0.80 -5.51 11.48
C LEU A 86 -1.28 -4.22 12.15
N SER A 87 -0.52 -3.72 13.11
CA SER A 87 -0.77 -2.44 13.77
C SER A 87 0.56 -1.73 14.05
N HIS A 88 0.95 -0.81 13.17
CA HIS A 88 2.21 -0.07 13.25
C HIS A 88 2.01 1.36 12.70
N PRO A 89 2.65 2.40 13.27
CA PRO A 89 2.51 3.78 12.78
C PRO A 89 2.86 3.97 11.30
N ASN A 90 3.77 3.17 10.75
CA ASN A 90 4.18 3.23 9.34
C ASN A 90 3.48 2.23 8.41
N ILE A 91 2.39 1.61 8.87
CA ILE A 91 1.54 0.73 8.05
C ILE A 91 0.14 1.31 8.01
N ILE A 92 -0.49 1.29 6.83
CA ILE A 92 -1.84 1.80 6.69
C ILE A 92 -2.83 1.03 7.57
N LYS A 93 -3.64 1.75 8.34
CA LYS A 93 -4.63 1.12 9.21
C LYS A 93 -5.88 0.74 8.42
N LEU A 94 -6.35 -0.49 8.59
CA LEU A 94 -7.67 -0.94 8.15
C LEU A 94 -8.67 -0.68 9.29
N TYR A 95 -9.64 0.19 9.07
CA TYR A 95 -10.68 0.49 10.04
C TYR A 95 -11.82 -0.53 9.99
N GLU A 96 -12.32 -0.82 8.79
CA GLU A 96 -13.52 -1.63 8.62
C GLU A 96 -13.49 -2.41 7.30
N VAL A 97 -14.18 -3.55 7.27
CA VAL A 97 -14.48 -4.29 6.04
C VAL A 97 -15.98 -4.41 5.91
N VAL A 98 -16.53 -3.83 4.84
CA VAL A 98 -17.97 -3.88 4.55
C VAL A 98 -18.20 -4.82 3.37
N ASP A 99 -18.97 -5.88 3.60
CA ASP A 99 -19.25 -6.92 2.60
C ASP A 99 -20.73 -6.88 2.21
N VAL A 100 -21.03 -6.44 0.99
CA VAL A 100 -22.39 -6.30 0.46
C VAL A 100 -22.59 -7.21 -0.77
N PRO A 101 -23.83 -7.53 -1.21
CA PRO A 101 -24.06 -8.57 -2.22
C PRO A 101 -23.21 -8.47 -3.49
N LEU A 102 -22.94 -7.27 -4.01
CA LEU A 102 -22.20 -7.07 -5.27
C LEU A 102 -20.75 -6.61 -5.09
N ARG A 103 -20.38 -6.10 -3.91
CA ARG A 103 -19.11 -5.40 -3.67
C ARG A 103 -18.55 -5.68 -2.29
N LYS A 104 -17.25 -5.50 -2.15
CA LYS A 104 -16.56 -5.49 -0.87
C LYS A 104 -15.77 -4.19 -0.74
N TYR A 105 -15.87 -3.55 0.41
CA TYR A 105 -15.19 -2.29 0.71
C TYR A 105 -14.22 -2.50 1.87
N LEU A 106 -13.01 -2.00 1.71
CA LEU A 106 -12.05 -1.85 2.79
C LEU A 106 -11.98 -0.36 3.11
N ILE A 107 -12.41 0.01 4.32
CA ILE A 107 -12.32 1.35 4.85
C ILE A 107 -10.98 1.46 5.56
N MET A 108 -10.10 2.30 5.05
CA MET A 108 -8.72 2.43 5.51
C MET A 108 -8.43 3.88 5.91
N GLN A 109 -7.37 4.06 6.69
CA GLN A 109 -6.78 5.36 6.96
C GLN A 109 -6.54 6.11 5.65
N TYR A 110 -6.84 7.42 5.65
CA TYR A 110 -6.50 8.29 4.54
C TYR A 110 -5.13 8.93 4.77
N SER A 111 -4.26 8.84 3.77
CA SER A 111 -2.97 9.56 3.75
C SER A 111 -3.05 10.69 2.71
N SER A 112 -2.91 11.93 3.17
CA SER A 112 -3.22 13.12 2.37
C SER A 112 -2.08 13.58 1.45
N GLY A 113 -0.83 13.23 1.75
CA GLY A 113 0.38 13.65 1.02
C GLY A 113 0.63 12.93 -0.31
N GLY A 114 -0.20 11.95 -0.67
CA GLY A 114 -0.02 11.17 -1.91
C GLY A 114 1.08 10.11 -1.79
N ASP A 115 1.46 9.51 -2.92
CA ASP A 115 2.53 8.51 -2.97
C ASP A 115 3.94 9.13 -3.04
N LEU A 116 4.92 8.39 -2.53
CA LEU A 116 6.32 8.79 -2.51
C LEU A 116 6.90 8.91 -3.93
N CYS A 117 6.34 8.21 -4.92
CA CYS A 117 6.75 8.30 -6.32
C CYS A 117 6.48 9.70 -6.88
N ARG A 118 5.30 10.26 -6.60
CA ARG A 118 4.97 11.65 -6.89
C ARG A 118 5.86 12.62 -6.12
N TYR A 119 6.07 12.38 -4.84
CA TYR A 119 6.90 13.27 -4.01
C TYR A 119 8.35 13.36 -4.51
N VAL A 120 8.98 12.23 -4.85
CA VAL A 120 10.32 12.20 -5.46
C VAL A 120 10.32 12.95 -6.79
N ARG A 121 9.36 12.67 -7.67
CA ARG A 121 9.26 13.31 -8.99
C ARG A 121 9.11 14.83 -8.92
N GLU A 122 8.26 15.33 -8.02
CA GLU A 122 8.05 16.77 -7.85
C GLU A 122 9.30 17.48 -7.33
N ASN A 123 10.15 16.79 -6.56
CA ASN A 123 11.42 17.30 -6.06
C ASN A 123 12.62 16.93 -6.96
N ARG A 124 12.38 16.20 -8.06
CA ARG A 124 13.38 15.51 -8.91
C ARG A 124 14.13 14.39 -8.19
N ARG A 125 14.62 14.64 -6.97
CA ARG A 125 15.24 13.71 -6.02
C ARG A 125 15.12 14.28 -4.61
N LEU A 126 15.41 13.48 -3.59
CA LEU A 126 15.37 13.90 -2.19
C LEU A 126 16.80 14.07 -1.66
N SER A 127 16.97 15.03 -0.73
CA SER A 127 18.23 15.12 0.04
C SER A 127 18.46 13.87 0.87
N GLU A 128 19.72 13.53 1.16
CA GLU A 128 20.04 12.39 2.03
C GLU A 128 19.37 12.47 3.40
N GLN A 129 19.29 13.66 3.98
CA GLN A 129 18.64 13.86 5.28
C GLN A 129 17.16 13.45 5.25
N GLU A 130 16.41 13.93 4.24
CA GLU A 130 15.00 13.57 4.09
C GLU A 130 14.84 12.11 3.66
N SER A 131 15.72 11.61 2.80
CA SER A 131 15.74 10.22 2.38
C SER A 131 15.94 9.29 3.58
N CYS A 132 16.93 9.57 4.42
CA CYS A 132 17.21 8.82 5.65
C CYS A 132 16.00 8.81 6.58
N ARG A 133 15.38 9.98 6.85
CA ARG A 133 14.19 10.08 7.71
C ARG A 133 13.03 9.20 7.23
N LEU A 134 12.69 9.30 5.94
CA LEU A 134 11.60 8.51 5.35
C LEU A 134 11.97 7.03 5.26
N PHE A 135 13.22 6.73 4.92
CA PHE A 135 13.72 5.37 4.77
C PHE A 135 13.74 4.61 6.09
N CYS A 136 14.16 5.22 7.20
CA CYS A 136 14.06 4.65 8.54
C CYS A 136 12.63 4.19 8.84
N GLN A 137 11.63 5.03 8.56
CA GLN A 137 10.22 4.70 8.77
C GLN A 137 9.73 3.53 7.90
N ILE A 138 10.19 3.45 6.66
CA ILE A 138 9.87 2.33 5.76
C ILE A 138 10.48 1.03 6.30
N VAL A 139 11.75 1.09 6.72
CA VAL A 139 12.47 -0.06 7.31
C VAL A 139 11.78 -0.53 8.59
N GLU A 140 11.41 0.39 9.50
CA GLU A 140 10.67 0.05 10.72
C GLU A 140 9.34 -0.65 10.42
N GLY A 141 8.56 -0.13 9.47
CA GLY A 141 7.30 -0.74 9.06
C GLY A 141 7.46 -2.13 8.41
N LEU A 142 8.49 -2.33 7.57
CA LEU A 142 8.77 -3.63 6.97
C LEU A 142 9.36 -4.62 7.97
N LEU A 143 10.23 -4.17 8.87
CA LEU A 143 10.76 -4.99 9.95
C LEU A 143 9.62 -5.50 10.84
N TYR A 144 8.66 -4.64 11.20
CA TYR A 144 7.46 -5.06 11.92
C TYR A 144 6.66 -6.13 11.15
N CYS A 145 6.48 -5.96 9.83
CA CYS A 145 5.85 -6.98 9.00
C CYS A 145 6.60 -8.32 9.08
N HIS A 146 7.92 -8.29 8.92
CA HIS A 146 8.77 -9.47 8.89
C HIS A 146 8.77 -10.21 10.23
N LEU A 147 8.86 -9.47 11.35
CA LEU A 147 8.74 -10.03 12.71
C LEU A 147 7.35 -10.62 12.98
N SER A 148 6.31 -10.09 12.33
CA SER A 148 4.95 -10.63 12.36
C SER A 148 4.76 -11.83 11.40
N GLY A 149 5.83 -12.32 10.78
CA GLY A 149 5.80 -13.42 9.81
C GLY A 149 5.08 -13.06 8.51
N VAL A 150 5.08 -11.78 8.11
CA VAL A 150 4.48 -11.28 6.87
C VAL A 150 5.55 -10.67 5.97
N VAL A 151 5.56 -11.05 4.69
CA VAL A 151 6.39 -10.41 3.65
C VAL A 151 5.50 -9.58 2.72
N HIS A 152 5.94 -8.38 2.34
CA HIS A 152 5.17 -7.45 1.52
C HIS A 152 5.13 -7.87 0.03
N ARG A 153 6.29 -8.09 -0.58
CA ARG A 153 6.55 -8.55 -1.96
C ARG A 153 6.17 -7.62 -3.11
N ASP A 154 5.84 -6.37 -2.82
CA ASP A 154 5.63 -5.31 -3.82
C ASP A 154 5.98 -3.94 -3.22
N VAL A 155 7.13 -3.86 -2.54
CA VAL A 155 7.64 -2.59 -2.01
C VAL A 155 8.12 -1.74 -3.19
N LYS A 156 7.59 -0.53 -3.30
CA LYS A 156 7.89 0.45 -4.35
C LYS A 156 7.40 1.82 -3.94
N LEU A 157 7.89 2.88 -4.60
CA LEU A 157 7.51 4.25 -4.28
C LEU A 157 5.99 4.50 -4.34
N ASP A 158 5.27 3.85 -5.27
CA ASP A 158 3.81 3.96 -5.40
C ASP A 158 3.02 3.38 -4.21
N ASN A 159 3.62 2.40 -3.51
CA ASN A 159 3.00 1.72 -2.36
C ASN A 159 3.47 2.29 -1.02
N LEU A 160 4.11 3.45 -1.05
CA LEU A 160 4.55 4.21 0.12
C LEU A 160 3.84 5.56 0.07
N LEU A 161 2.84 5.75 0.92
CA LEU A 161 2.14 7.03 1.01
C LEU A 161 2.81 7.94 2.04
N ILE A 162 2.63 9.24 1.87
CA ILE A 162 3.07 10.27 2.82
C ILE A 162 1.81 10.88 3.45
N ASP A 163 1.81 11.06 4.77
CA ASP A 163 0.73 11.75 5.49
C ASP A 163 1.01 13.26 5.63
N GLU A 164 0.13 13.99 6.29
CA GLU A 164 0.24 15.46 6.45
C GLU A 164 1.46 15.90 7.25
N ASP A 165 1.95 15.04 8.15
CA ASP A 165 3.13 15.26 8.97
C ASP A 165 4.41 14.74 8.30
N ARG A 166 4.31 14.38 7.02
CA ARG A 166 5.37 13.76 6.23
C ARG A 166 5.90 12.47 6.83
N ASN A 167 5.04 11.64 7.39
CA ASN A 167 5.38 10.28 7.78
C ASN A 167 4.92 9.28 6.71
N VAL A 168 5.65 8.18 6.58
CA VAL A 168 5.37 7.14 5.60
C VAL A 168 4.30 6.18 6.11
N LYS A 169 3.39 5.78 5.22
CA LYS A 169 2.45 4.66 5.39
C LYS A 169 2.64 3.64 4.26
N ILE A 170 3.05 2.43 4.62
CA ILE A 170 3.11 1.30 3.69
C ILE A 170 1.68 0.84 3.37
N VAL A 171 1.36 0.72 2.08
CA VAL A 171 0.04 0.32 1.58
C VAL A 171 0.11 -0.87 0.63
N ASP A 172 -1.06 -1.40 0.26
CA ASP A 172 -1.28 -2.44 -0.75
C ASP A 172 -0.63 -3.81 -0.47
N PHE A 173 -1.13 -4.47 0.57
CA PHE A 173 -0.75 -5.83 0.96
C PHE A 173 -1.34 -6.92 0.04
N GLY A 174 -1.79 -6.55 -1.17
CA GLY A 174 -2.40 -7.48 -2.12
C GLY A 174 -1.45 -8.60 -2.54
N PHE A 175 -0.13 -8.36 -2.61
CA PHE A 175 0.86 -9.39 -2.90
C PHE A 175 1.42 -10.08 -1.67
N SER A 176 1.12 -9.60 -0.46
CA SER A 176 1.73 -10.07 0.77
C SER A 176 1.31 -11.50 1.12
N VAL A 177 2.17 -12.21 1.83
CA VAL A 177 1.91 -13.56 2.36
C VAL A 177 2.46 -13.70 3.76
N SER A 178 1.81 -14.53 4.57
CA SER A 178 2.43 -15.04 5.79
C SER A 178 3.44 -16.13 5.44
N PHE A 179 4.54 -16.16 6.17
CA PHE A 179 5.58 -17.18 6.03
C PHE A 179 5.99 -17.73 7.40
N LYS A 180 6.60 -18.92 7.39
CA LYS A 180 7.26 -19.50 8.56
C LYS A 180 8.77 -19.35 8.43
N GLU A 181 9.48 -19.34 9.55
CA GLU A 181 10.93 -19.37 9.55
C GLU A 181 11.46 -20.56 8.70
N GLY A 182 12.48 -20.29 7.90
CA GLY A 182 13.05 -21.27 6.95
C GLY A 182 12.20 -21.56 5.70
N GLN A 183 10.97 -21.04 5.59
CA GLN A 183 10.13 -21.25 4.40
C GLN A 183 10.71 -20.51 3.19
N LYS A 184 10.81 -21.20 2.05
CA LYS A 184 11.08 -20.57 0.75
C LYS A 184 9.80 -20.36 -0.06
N LEU A 185 9.75 -19.26 -0.79
CA LEU A 185 8.68 -18.96 -1.74
C LEU A 185 9.16 -19.22 -3.17
N ARG A 186 8.23 -19.48 -4.09
CA ARG A 186 8.53 -19.75 -5.51
C ARG A 186 7.77 -18.87 -6.49
N LYS A 187 6.63 -18.32 -6.08
CA LYS A 187 5.77 -17.52 -6.95
C LYS A 187 6.42 -16.16 -7.19
N ALA A 188 6.77 -15.87 -8.43
CA ALA A 188 7.16 -14.54 -8.87
C ALA A 188 5.94 -13.61 -8.86
N CYS A 189 6.09 -12.43 -8.25
CA CYS A 189 5.10 -11.36 -8.19
C CYS A 189 5.77 -10.05 -7.81
N GLY A 190 5.00 -8.96 -7.81
CA GLY A 190 5.51 -7.62 -7.57
C GLY A 190 5.84 -6.89 -8.88
N SER A 191 6.36 -5.69 -8.73
CA SER A 191 6.65 -4.78 -9.85
C SER A 191 8.05 -5.06 -10.44
N PRO A 192 8.19 -5.27 -11.76
CA PRO A 192 9.44 -5.75 -12.37
C PRO A 192 10.70 -4.90 -12.05
N SER A 193 10.59 -3.57 -12.03
CA SER A 193 11.72 -2.67 -11.77
C SER A 193 12.28 -2.74 -10.34
N TYR A 194 11.53 -3.36 -9.42
CA TYR A 194 11.92 -3.55 -8.02
C TYR A 194 12.23 -5.02 -7.70
N ALA A 195 12.15 -5.91 -8.70
CA ALA A 195 12.26 -7.34 -8.48
C ALA A 195 13.70 -7.76 -8.16
N ALA A 196 13.84 -8.62 -7.15
CA ALA A 196 15.13 -9.19 -6.77
C ALA A 196 15.68 -10.17 -7.84
N PRO A 197 17.00 -10.41 -7.88
CA PRO A 197 17.65 -11.32 -8.84
C PRO A 197 17.05 -12.73 -8.85
N GLU A 198 16.74 -13.28 -7.68
CA GLU A 198 16.07 -14.57 -7.52
C GLU A 198 14.67 -14.62 -8.15
N ILE A 199 13.93 -13.51 -8.16
CA ILE A 199 12.59 -13.40 -8.75
C ILE A 199 12.71 -13.42 -10.27
N VAL A 200 13.65 -12.64 -10.81
CA VAL A 200 13.96 -12.59 -12.25
C VAL A 200 14.45 -13.96 -12.72
N ALA A 201 15.31 -14.62 -11.95
CA ALA A 201 15.83 -15.95 -12.22
C ALA A 201 14.83 -17.10 -11.94
N ARG A 202 13.62 -16.78 -11.44
CA ARG A 202 12.56 -17.74 -11.07
C ARG A 202 13.02 -18.83 -10.11
N ARG A 203 13.92 -18.50 -9.18
CA ARG A 203 14.46 -19.41 -8.17
C ARG A 203 13.64 -19.34 -6.87
N PRO A 204 13.63 -20.41 -6.05
CA PRO A 204 13.09 -20.31 -4.70
C PRO A 204 13.86 -19.29 -3.86
N TYR A 205 13.15 -18.47 -3.11
CA TYR A 205 13.73 -17.31 -2.41
C TYR A 205 13.31 -17.22 -0.94
N SER A 206 14.13 -16.54 -0.13
CA SER A 206 13.75 -16.17 1.24
C SER A 206 12.70 -15.06 1.18
N PRO A 207 11.59 -15.16 1.94
CA PRO A 207 10.53 -14.15 1.93
C PRO A 207 11.06 -12.74 2.17
N THR A 208 11.83 -12.52 3.24
CA THR A 208 12.27 -11.17 3.63
C THR A 208 13.30 -10.57 2.68
N GLY A 209 14.14 -11.40 2.05
CA GLY A 209 15.22 -10.93 1.16
C GLY A 209 14.73 -10.11 -0.04
N VAL A 210 13.56 -10.44 -0.58
CA VAL A 210 13.01 -9.71 -1.74
C VAL A 210 12.48 -8.32 -1.37
N ASP A 211 12.00 -8.13 -0.13
CA ASP A 211 11.62 -6.81 0.38
C ASP A 211 12.87 -5.96 0.63
N VAL A 212 13.96 -6.56 1.13
CA VAL A 212 15.25 -5.88 1.34
C VAL A 212 15.86 -5.40 0.02
N TRP A 213 15.83 -6.23 -1.03
CA TRP A 213 16.25 -5.78 -2.36
C TRP A 213 15.39 -4.60 -2.86
N SER A 214 14.07 -4.71 -2.72
CA SER A 214 13.14 -3.66 -3.14
C SER A 214 13.36 -2.35 -2.38
N LEU A 215 13.74 -2.43 -1.09
CA LEU A 215 14.15 -1.29 -0.28
C LEU A 215 15.39 -0.58 -0.86
N GLY A 216 16.42 -1.33 -1.28
CA GLY A 216 17.59 -0.74 -1.93
C GLY A 216 17.23 0.02 -3.21
N VAL A 217 16.35 -0.54 -4.03
CA VAL A 217 15.82 0.15 -5.23
C VAL A 217 15.06 1.43 -4.85
N VAL A 218 14.23 1.38 -3.79
CA VAL A 218 13.50 2.56 -3.29
C VAL A 218 14.46 3.65 -2.81
N LEU A 219 15.47 3.32 -2.01
CA LEU A 219 16.46 4.28 -1.52
C LEU A 219 17.24 4.91 -2.68
N TYR A 220 17.71 4.09 -3.61
CA TYR A 220 18.40 4.58 -4.81
C TYR A 220 17.54 5.59 -5.58
N MET A 221 16.26 5.29 -5.81
CA MET A 221 15.35 6.20 -6.52
C MET A 221 15.04 7.47 -5.72
N MET A 222 14.99 7.40 -4.39
CA MET A 222 14.84 8.59 -3.55
C MET A 222 16.04 9.52 -3.68
N LEU A 223 17.26 8.96 -3.72
CA LEU A 223 18.51 9.72 -3.79
C LEU A 223 18.81 10.27 -5.18
N THR A 224 18.53 9.50 -6.24
CA THR A 224 18.91 9.85 -7.62
C THR A 224 17.77 10.42 -8.44
N GLY A 225 16.52 10.08 -8.10
CA GLY A 225 15.35 10.38 -8.93
C GLY A 225 15.10 9.40 -10.07
N GLU A 226 16.03 8.45 -10.29
CA GLU A 226 16.04 7.54 -11.43
C GLU A 226 16.11 6.07 -10.96
N PRO A 227 15.57 5.10 -11.73
CA PRO A 227 15.68 3.69 -11.39
C PRO A 227 17.13 3.18 -11.55
N PRO A 228 17.63 2.31 -10.66
CA PRO A 228 18.98 1.74 -10.79
C PRO A 228 19.10 0.77 -11.97
N PHE A 229 17.99 0.12 -12.32
CA PHE A 229 17.92 -0.87 -13.40
C PHE A 229 16.88 -0.47 -14.43
N GLU A 230 17.33 -0.16 -15.64
CA GLU A 230 16.48 0.20 -16.77
C GLU A 230 17.08 -0.22 -18.12
N GLY A 231 16.29 -0.08 -19.18
CA GLY A 231 16.67 -0.41 -20.55
C GLY A 231 16.33 -1.84 -20.99
N ARG A 232 16.77 -2.22 -22.20
CA ARG A 232 16.42 -3.50 -22.84
C ARG A 232 16.92 -4.74 -22.09
N ASP A 233 18.07 -4.64 -21.41
CA ASP A 233 18.66 -5.72 -20.60
C ASP A 233 18.42 -5.53 -19.09
N MET A 234 17.30 -4.92 -18.69
CA MET A 234 16.98 -4.68 -17.26
C MET A 234 17.11 -5.96 -16.42
N ASN A 235 16.60 -7.09 -16.91
CA ASN A 235 16.68 -8.37 -16.21
C ASN A 235 18.12 -8.87 -16.05
N GLY A 236 18.98 -8.70 -17.06
CA GLY A 236 20.39 -9.07 -16.98
C GLY A 236 21.15 -8.19 -15.99
N ARG A 237 20.86 -6.88 -15.97
CA ARG A 237 21.44 -5.94 -15.01
C ARG A 237 21.03 -6.26 -13.58
N ILE A 238 19.74 -6.53 -13.35
CA ILE A 238 19.25 -7.00 -12.04
C ILE A 238 20.00 -8.28 -11.63
N ALA A 239 20.10 -9.27 -12.52
CA ALA A 239 20.75 -10.54 -12.21
C ALA A 239 22.24 -10.41 -11.84
N ARG A 240 22.93 -9.38 -12.38
CA ARG A 240 24.34 -9.07 -12.10
C ARG A 240 24.52 -8.06 -10.95
N GLY A 241 23.45 -7.41 -10.48
CA GLY A 241 23.57 -6.26 -9.58
C GLY A 241 24.28 -5.07 -10.23
N ASP A 242 24.09 -4.89 -11.53
CA ASP A 242 24.82 -3.91 -12.36
C ASP A 242 24.09 -2.56 -12.42
N TYR A 243 24.40 -1.69 -11.45
CA TYR A 243 23.92 -0.32 -11.32
C TYR A 243 25.10 0.64 -11.06
N ALA A 244 24.90 1.93 -11.30
CA ALA A 244 25.90 2.96 -11.05
C ALA A 244 25.20 4.28 -10.71
N PHE A 245 25.74 5.02 -9.74
CA PHE A 245 25.22 6.35 -9.40
C PHE A 245 25.53 7.36 -10.52
N PRO A 246 24.58 8.25 -10.88
CA PRO A 246 24.84 9.32 -11.84
C PRO A 246 25.92 10.27 -11.34
N ALA A 247 26.85 10.67 -12.21
CA ALA A 247 27.99 11.50 -11.84
C ALA A 247 27.61 12.93 -11.38
N ASP A 248 26.41 13.39 -11.73
CA ASP A 248 25.86 14.69 -11.38
C ASP A 248 25.03 14.68 -10.08
N VAL A 249 24.94 13.53 -9.40
CA VAL A 249 24.28 13.38 -8.11
C VAL A 249 25.34 13.17 -7.03
N ASP A 250 25.45 14.14 -6.13
CA ASP A 250 26.30 14.04 -4.95
C ASP A 250 25.62 13.14 -3.91
N VAL A 251 26.07 11.89 -3.85
CA VAL A 251 25.65 10.89 -2.85
C VAL A 251 26.88 10.52 -2.02
N SER A 252 26.76 10.59 -0.71
CA SER A 252 27.79 10.23 0.26
C SER A 252 28.17 8.76 0.15
N ASP A 253 29.40 8.44 0.54
CA ASP A 253 29.87 7.05 0.50
C ASP A 253 29.13 6.19 1.52
N ASP A 254 28.71 6.74 2.65
CA ASP A 254 27.84 6.06 3.62
C ASP A 254 26.49 5.65 3.01
N ALA A 255 25.88 6.52 2.20
CA ALA A 255 24.63 6.21 1.50
C ALA A 255 24.79 5.22 0.33
N LYS A 256 26.00 5.12 -0.24
CA LYS A 256 26.33 4.11 -1.27
C LYS A 256 26.64 2.74 -0.67
N ASP A 257 27.21 2.70 0.53
CA ASP A 257 27.59 1.45 1.23
C ASP A 257 26.37 0.72 1.84
N PHE A 258 25.33 1.48 2.21
CA PHE A 258 24.08 0.95 2.77
C PHE A 258 23.32 0.00 1.83
#